data_AF-A0A2C9GVA6-F1
#
_entry.id   AF-A0A2C9GVA6-F1
#
_cell.length_a   1.000
_cell.length_b   1.000
_cell.length_c   1.000
_cell.angle_alpha   90.00
_cell.angle_beta   90.00
_cell.angle_gamma   90.00
#
_symmetry.space_group_name_H-M   'P 1'
#
loop_
_entity.id
_entity.type
_entity.pdbx_description
1 polymer ?
#
loop_
_entity_poly.entity_id
_entity_poly.type
_entity_poly.pdbx_seq_one_letter_code
_entity_poly.pdbx_strand_id
1 'polypeptide(L)'
;MRALFVLAVVVVCCCGASTQAAFISRPEDIDWATVRSIREKPGYRGTGVQFLPNEPEPSRSERILNGVTVGRGDLPYAAAILISEEFATYFCGGVLISEHFVLTAASCVDSAQDLSITVMLDAAQINQAGEFVAVSEITVHPAPSDNDIALLRLNRAARLNGKFLDFLRKIYNIRPVTLPNRRQRTMTFVNQLASVSGWGRTASNTNEALPLNNLRLVRNHVMSNFNCGVSFPFQISDRHICITGDSGSACAGDEGGPLTTVDLVTERTFLIGLYSFTSFLGCGMGRATVHTRITEYLDWIEANSDVVILDNWDA
;
A
#
# COMPACT_ATOMS: atom_id res chain seq x y z
N MET A 1 3.51 61.08 -49.79
CA MET A 1 4.10 59.81 -49.32
C MET A 1 4.23 59.88 -47.80
N ARG A 2 3.29 59.28 -47.06
CA ARG A 2 3.37 59.14 -45.60
C ARG A 2 3.53 57.64 -45.32
N ALA A 3 4.68 57.23 -44.79
CA ALA A 3 4.93 55.85 -44.39
C ALA A 3 4.32 55.62 -43.01
N LEU A 4 3.32 54.73 -42.93
CA LEU A 4 2.80 54.19 -41.68
C LEU A 4 3.74 53.06 -41.23
N PHE A 5 4.43 53.23 -40.11
CA PHE A 5 5.09 52.14 -39.41
C PHE A 5 4.04 51.39 -38.58
N VAL A 6 3.70 50.16 -39.00
CA VAL A 6 2.88 49.25 -38.20
C VAL A 6 3.81 48.49 -37.27
N LEU A 7 3.74 48.80 -35.97
CA LEU A 7 4.44 48.06 -34.92
C LEU A 7 3.69 46.74 -34.70
N ALA A 8 4.24 45.63 -35.18
CA ALA A 8 3.71 44.30 -34.90
C ALA A 8 4.04 43.91 -33.46
N VAL A 9 3.07 44.00 -32.56
CA VAL A 9 3.17 43.43 -31.22
C VAL A 9 3.01 41.92 -31.35
N VAL A 10 4.13 41.19 -31.27
CA VAL A 10 4.12 39.74 -31.14
C VAL A 10 3.66 39.42 -29.73
N VAL A 11 2.37 39.10 -29.58
CA VAL A 11 1.84 38.50 -28.36
C VAL A 11 2.37 37.08 -28.31
N VAL A 12 3.47 36.87 -27.57
CA VAL A 12 3.92 35.54 -27.19
C VAL A 12 2.88 34.99 -26.24
N CYS A 13 2.00 34.14 -26.77
CA CYS A 13 1.08 33.36 -25.96
C CYS A 13 1.92 32.32 -25.22
N CYS A 14 2.35 32.64 -24.01
CA CYS A 14 2.86 31.65 -23.07
C CYS A 14 1.69 30.72 -22.71
N CYS A 15 1.47 29.68 -23.51
CA CYS A 15 0.77 28.49 -23.04
C CYS A 15 1.63 27.92 -21.91
N GLY A 16 1.29 28.25 -20.67
CA GLY A 16 1.81 27.53 -19.51
C GLY A 16 1.37 26.07 -19.66
N ALA A 17 2.28 25.23 -20.13
CA ALA A 17 2.10 23.80 -20.05
C ALA A 17 2.13 23.45 -18.56
N SER A 18 0.96 23.27 -17.96
CA SER A 18 0.84 22.55 -16.70
C SER A 18 1.38 21.14 -16.94
N THR A 19 2.61 20.88 -16.52
CA THR A 19 3.22 19.55 -16.57
C THR A 19 2.59 18.70 -15.48
N GLN A 20 1.36 18.23 -15.70
CA GLN A 20 0.82 17.13 -14.91
C GLN A 20 1.74 15.93 -15.11
N ALA A 21 2.13 15.28 -14.01
CA ALA A 21 2.93 14.07 -14.06
C ALA A 21 2.24 13.05 -14.97
N ALA A 22 2.95 12.61 -16.01
CA ALA A 22 2.40 11.69 -17.00
C ALA A 22 1.95 10.39 -16.33
N PHE A 23 0.80 9.85 -16.76
CA PHE A 23 0.28 8.59 -16.25
C PHE A 23 1.17 7.42 -16.67
N ILE A 24 1.57 6.59 -15.70
CA ILE A 24 2.39 5.39 -15.94
C ILE A 24 1.47 4.25 -16.41
N SER A 25 1.70 3.75 -17.62
CA SER A 25 0.79 2.77 -18.24
C SER A 25 1.39 1.38 -18.43
N ARG A 26 2.71 1.24 -18.29
CA ARG A 26 3.46 0.01 -18.51
C ARG A 26 4.84 0.08 -17.83
N PRO A 27 5.54 -1.06 -17.63
CA PRO A 27 6.82 -1.10 -16.92
C PRO A 27 7.92 -0.24 -17.54
N GLU A 28 7.91 -0.07 -18.87
CA GLU A 28 8.94 0.69 -19.61
C GLU A 28 8.83 2.20 -19.41
N ASP A 29 7.70 2.68 -18.90
CA ASP A 29 7.50 4.09 -18.57
C ASP A 29 8.17 4.46 -17.23
N ILE A 30 8.73 3.49 -16.50
CA ILE A 30 9.25 3.65 -15.14
C ILE A 30 10.78 3.50 -15.12
N ASP A 31 11.48 4.52 -14.65
CA ASP A 31 12.87 4.37 -14.21
C ASP A 31 12.91 3.82 -12.77
N TRP A 32 12.92 2.48 -12.66
CA TRP A 32 12.91 1.77 -11.38
C TRP A 32 14.07 2.14 -10.45
N ALA A 33 15.18 2.69 -10.96
CA ALA A 33 16.30 3.13 -10.13
C ALA A 33 16.01 4.43 -9.38
N THR A 34 14.99 5.18 -9.80
CA THR A 34 14.63 6.49 -9.22
C THR A 34 13.44 6.44 -8.28
N VAL A 35 12.73 5.29 -8.23
CA VAL A 35 11.59 5.09 -7.33
C VAL A 35 12.09 5.04 -5.89
N ARG A 36 11.43 5.80 -5.01
CA ARG A 36 11.82 5.96 -3.60
C ARG A 36 10.75 5.42 -2.65
N SER A 37 11.14 5.19 -1.39
CA SER A 37 10.14 4.92 -0.35
C SER A 37 9.28 6.15 -0.14
N ILE A 38 7.99 5.96 0.11
CA ILE A 38 7.11 7.05 0.54
C ILE A 38 7.65 7.79 1.78
N ARG A 39 8.41 7.10 2.66
CA ARG A 39 9.05 7.72 3.83
C ARG A 39 10.07 8.79 3.47
N GLU A 40 10.62 8.75 2.26
CA GLU A 40 11.59 9.72 1.75
C GLU A 40 10.91 10.95 1.12
N LYS A 41 9.56 10.98 1.09
CA LYS A 41 8.80 12.11 0.58
C LYS A 41 8.88 13.32 1.52
N PRO A 42 9.23 14.51 1.02
CA PRO A 42 9.16 15.73 1.82
C PRO A 42 7.75 15.96 2.36
N GLY A 43 7.64 16.15 3.67
CA GLY A 43 6.35 16.35 4.32
C GLY A 43 5.51 15.09 4.51
N TYR A 44 6.09 13.89 4.34
CA TYR A 44 5.47 12.61 4.73
C TYR A 44 4.96 12.66 6.18
N ARG A 45 3.68 12.33 6.38
CA ARG A 45 3.01 12.32 7.69
C ARG A 45 2.62 10.90 8.10
N GLY A 46 3.60 10.00 8.16
CA GLY A 46 3.41 8.70 8.81
C GLY A 46 3.20 8.86 10.31
N THR A 47 2.39 7.98 10.91
CA THR A 47 2.25 7.87 12.36
C THR A 47 3.55 7.28 12.93
N GLY A 48 4.35 8.08 13.63
CA GLY A 48 5.66 7.66 14.13
C GLY A 48 6.65 8.82 14.11
N VAL A 49 7.60 8.85 15.03
CA VAL A 49 8.61 9.92 15.13
C VAL A 49 9.34 10.03 13.79
N GLN A 50 9.43 11.25 13.24
CA GLN A 50 10.18 11.54 12.02
C GLN A 50 11.55 10.85 12.07
N PHE A 51 11.79 9.92 11.14
CA PHE A 51 13.10 9.31 10.96
C PHE A 51 14.08 10.44 10.62
N LEU A 52 15.05 10.68 11.49
CA LEU A 52 16.16 11.57 11.16
C LEU A 52 16.93 10.94 9.99
N PRO A 53 17.30 11.69 8.94
CA PRO A 53 17.61 11.11 7.63
C PRO A 53 18.86 10.23 7.53
N ASN A 54 19.63 10.00 8.60
CA ASN A 54 21.03 9.56 8.47
C ASN A 54 21.56 8.62 9.56
N GLU A 55 20.72 7.91 10.31
CA GLU A 55 21.26 6.92 11.27
C GLU A 55 21.50 5.56 10.59
N PRO A 56 22.74 5.02 10.60
CA PRO A 56 23.02 3.71 10.05
C PRO A 56 22.36 2.64 10.92
N GLU A 57 21.34 1.98 10.36
CA GLU A 57 20.75 0.77 10.92
C GLU A 57 21.86 -0.27 11.18
N PRO A 58 22.00 -0.79 12.41
CA PRO A 58 23.09 -1.69 12.75
C PRO A 58 22.99 -2.98 11.93
N SER A 59 23.98 -3.20 11.06
CA SER A 59 24.06 -4.37 10.20
C SER A 59 24.31 -5.63 11.04
N ARG A 60 23.30 -6.49 11.13
CA ARG A 60 23.52 -7.92 11.33
C ARG A 60 22.70 -8.69 10.30
N SER A 61 23.42 -9.59 9.64
CA SER A 61 22.97 -10.52 8.60
C SER A 61 21.55 -11.05 8.82
N GLU A 62 20.68 -10.76 7.85
CA GLU A 62 19.69 -11.62 7.18
C GLU A 62 18.48 -10.79 6.75
N ARG A 63 17.95 -11.10 5.55
CA ARG A 63 17.11 -10.29 4.63
C ARG A 63 15.80 -9.83 5.28
N ILE A 64 14.65 -9.99 4.64
CA ILE A 64 13.49 -10.33 5.46
C ILE A 64 13.92 -11.68 6.03
N LEU A 65 14.40 -11.73 7.27
CA LEU A 65 14.66 -13.00 7.96
C LEU A 65 13.45 -13.87 7.65
N ASN A 66 13.61 -14.95 6.90
CA ASN A 66 12.56 -15.94 6.58
C ASN A 66 11.36 -15.50 5.71
N GLY A 67 11.39 -14.32 5.07
CA GLY A 67 10.34 -13.95 4.11
C GLY A 67 10.44 -14.77 2.83
N VAL A 68 9.38 -15.48 2.45
CA VAL A 68 9.37 -16.31 1.25
C VAL A 68 8.93 -15.50 0.04
N THR A 69 9.60 -15.71 -1.11
CA THR A 69 9.14 -15.15 -2.37
C THR A 69 7.76 -15.72 -2.69
N VAL A 70 6.85 -14.83 -3.06
CA VAL A 70 5.48 -15.17 -3.42
C VAL A 70 5.40 -15.45 -4.91
N GLY A 71 4.75 -16.55 -5.28
CA GLY A 71 4.51 -16.91 -6.67
C GLY A 71 3.40 -16.06 -7.29
N ARG A 72 3.36 -16.02 -8.62
CA ARG A 72 2.30 -15.32 -9.35
C ARG A 72 0.94 -15.95 -9.03
N GLY A 73 0.04 -15.14 -8.49
CA GLY A 73 -1.33 -15.53 -8.13
C GLY A 73 -1.56 -16.07 -6.72
N ASP A 74 -0.51 -16.21 -5.92
CA ASP A 74 -0.62 -16.61 -4.51
C ASP A 74 -1.30 -15.52 -3.66
N LEU A 75 -1.02 -14.24 -3.97
CA LEU A 75 -1.62 -13.07 -3.32
C LEU A 75 -2.34 -12.20 -4.37
N PRO A 76 -3.52 -12.65 -4.86
CA PRO A 76 -4.19 -12.05 -6.02
C PRO A 76 -4.79 -10.66 -5.76
N TYR A 77 -4.81 -10.25 -4.49
CA TYR A 77 -5.30 -8.96 -4.02
C TYR A 77 -4.17 -7.94 -3.76
N ALA A 78 -2.91 -8.37 -3.80
CA ALA A 78 -1.79 -7.47 -3.53
C ALA A 78 -1.70 -6.41 -4.64
N ALA A 79 -1.72 -5.14 -4.23
CA ALA A 79 -1.60 -4.01 -5.12
C ALA A 79 -0.29 -3.29 -4.84
N ALA A 80 0.45 -2.98 -5.90
CA ALA A 80 1.65 -2.15 -5.83
C ALA A 80 1.30 -0.75 -6.35
N ILE A 81 1.66 0.30 -5.62
CA ILE A 81 1.18 1.65 -5.86
C ILE A 81 2.37 2.57 -6.16
N LEU A 82 2.34 3.20 -7.32
CA LEU A 82 3.26 4.27 -7.70
C LEU A 82 2.56 5.61 -7.55
N ILE A 83 3.17 6.50 -6.80
CA ILE A 83 2.69 7.87 -6.57
C ILE A 83 3.71 8.80 -7.21
N SER A 84 3.36 9.36 -8.36
CA SER A 84 4.20 10.28 -9.13
C SER A 84 3.82 11.72 -8.84
N GLU A 85 4.82 12.48 -8.44
CA GLU A 85 4.81 13.95 -8.32
C GLU A 85 5.73 14.54 -9.41
N GLU A 86 5.79 15.87 -9.52
CA GLU A 86 6.51 16.58 -10.59
C GLU A 86 7.97 16.12 -10.77
N PHE A 87 8.66 15.80 -9.66
CA PHE A 87 10.10 15.48 -9.67
C PHE A 87 10.47 14.15 -9.02
N ALA A 88 9.50 13.36 -8.56
CA ALA A 88 9.77 12.13 -7.83
C ALA A 88 8.63 11.11 -8.00
N THR A 89 8.97 9.83 -7.95
CA THR A 89 8.00 8.75 -7.84
C THR A 89 8.26 7.97 -6.57
N TYR A 90 7.20 7.78 -5.79
CA TYR A 90 7.21 7.07 -4.52
C TYR A 90 6.46 5.75 -4.63
N PHE A 91 6.82 4.81 -3.77
CA PHE A 91 6.22 3.49 -3.71
C PHE A 91 5.48 3.25 -2.40
N CYS A 92 4.30 2.65 -2.53
CA CYS A 92 3.51 2.07 -1.44
C CYS A 92 2.93 0.72 -1.85
N GLY A 93 2.51 -0.06 -0.85
CA GLY A 93 1.61 -1.19 -1.02
C GLY A 93 0.13 -0.80 -0.92
N GLY A 94 -0.72 -1.73 -1.33
CA GLY A 94 -2.17 -1.61 -1.20
C GLY A 94 -2.84 -2.97 -1.34
N VAL A 95 -4.17 -2.95 -1.26
CA VAL A 95 -5.00 -4.16 -1.27
C VAL A 95 -6.25 -3.95 -2.10
N LEU A 96 -6.43 -4.76 -3.13
CA LEU A 96 -7.66 -4.77 -3.93
C LEU A 96 -8.82 -5.32 -3.08
N ILE A 97 -9.89 -4.52 -2.90
CA ILE A 97 -11.07 -4.89 -2.11
C ILE A 97 -12.34 -5.05 -2.97
N SER A 98 -12.33 -4.52 -4.20
CA SER A 98 -13.31 -4.81 -5.25
C SER A 98 -12.67 -4.65 -6.63
N GLU A 99 -13.42 -4.80 -7.71
CA GLU A 99 -12.87 -4.53 -9.05
C GLU A 99 -12.56 -3.04 -9.29
N HIS A 100 -13.09 -2.12 -8.47
CA HIS A 100 -12.89 -0.67 -8.62
C HIS A 100 -12.12 -0.02 -7.46
N PHE A 101 -11.92 -0.70 -6.33
CA PHE A 101 -11.35 -0.07 -5.14
C PHE A 101 -10.14 -0.81 -4.58
N VAL A 102 -9.12 -0.02 -4.24
CA VAL A 102 -7.91 -0.44 -3.53
C VAL A 102 -7.83 0.31 -2.20
N LEU A 103 -7.57 -0.42 -1.11
CA LEU A 103 -7.17 0.16 0.17
C LEU A 103 -5.67 0.39 0.22
N THR A 104 -5.26 1.48 0.88
CA THR A 104 -3.87 1.77 1.21
C THR A 104 -3.81 2.63 2.48
N ALA A 105 -2.62 2.99 2.92
CA ALA A 105 -2.40 3.90 4.04
C ALA A 105 -2.73 5.35 3.61
N ALA A 106 -3.27 6.17 4.52
CA ALA A 106 -3.49 7.59 4.25
C ALA A 106 -2.15 8.30 4.00
N SER A 107 -1.12 7.94 4.76
CA SER A 107 0.25 8.46 4.65
C SER A 107 0.89 8.22 3.26
N CYS A 108 0.34 7.31 2.45
CA CYS A 108 0.74 7.14 1.05
C CYS A 108 0.25 8.27 0.13
N VAL A 109 -0.89 8.89 0.46
CA VAL A 109 -1.65 9.74 -0.47
C VAL A 109 -2.15 11.05 0.12
N ASP A 110 -1.85 11.36 1.38
CA ASP A 110 -2.31 12.56 2.11
C ASP A 110 -1.60 13.88 1.71
N SER A 111 -1.17 13.99 0.45
CA SER A 111 -0.51 15.17 -0.10
C SER A 111 -1.49 16.27 -0.48
N ALA A 112 -1.02 17.53 -0.41
CA ALA A 112 -1.78 18.72 -0.79
C ALA A 112 -1.67 19.10 -2.29
N GLN A 113 -1.11 18.22 -3.14
CA GLN A 113 -0.77 18.51 -4.54
C GLN A 113 -1.34 17.47 -5.51
N ASP A 114 -1.35 17.80 -6.81
CA ASP A 114 -1.80 16.96 -7.91
C ASP A 114 -0.97 15.66 -8.04
N LEU A 115 -1.43 14.59 -7.38
CA LEU A 115 -0.82 13.27 -7.45
C LEU A 115 -1.28 12.51 -8.70
N SER A 116 -0.33 11.94 -9.45
CA SER A 116 -0.63 10.89 -10.43
C SER A 116 -0.39 9.53 -9.77
N ILE A 117 -1.45 8.76 -9.56
CA ILE A 117 -1.35 7.44 -8.91
C ILE A 117 -1.65 6.34 -9.90
N THR A 118 -0.73 5.37 -9.95
CA THR A 118 -0.85 4.14 -10.74
C THR A 118 -0.84 2.94 -9.83
N VAL A 119 -1.87 2.11 -9.95
CA VAL A 119 -1.97 0.81 -9.28
C VAL A 119 -1.52 -0.29 -10.25
N MET A 120 -0.62 -1.14 -9.77
CA MET A 120 -0.15 -2.34 -10.44
C MET A 120 -0.75 -3.58 -9.77
N LEU A 121 -1.36 -4.46 -10.57
CA LEU A 121 -1.99 -5.71 -10.12
C LEU A 121 -1.34 -6.92 -10.80
N ASP A 122 -1.48 -8.10 -10.20
CA ASP A 122 -0.78 -9.33 -10.61
C ASP A 122 0.75 -9.10 -10.69
N ALA A 123 1.28 -8.40 -9.69
CA ALA A 123 2.64 -7.86 -9.66
C ALA A 123 3.59 -8.67 -8.76
N ALA A 124 3.43 -10.00 -8.69
CA ALA A 124 4.33 -10.86 -7.89
C ALA A 124 5.80 -10.66 -8.27
N GLN A 125 6.05 -10.40 -9.56
CA GLN A 125 7.25 -9.74 -10.04
C GLN A 125 6.85 -8.36 -10.59
N ILE A 126 7.39 -7.28 -10.02
CA ILE A 126 6.88 -5.93 -10.30
C ILE A 126 7.14 -5.48 -11.73
N ASN A 127 8.27 -5.88 -12.30
CA ASN A 127 8.60 -5.65 -13.72
C ASN A 127 7.79 -6.51 -14.70
N GLN A 128 6.95 -7.41 -14.20
CA GLN A 128 6.06 -8.29 -14.97
C GLN A 128 4.60 -8.14 -14.51
N ALA A 129 4.24 -6.99 -13.93
CA ALA A 129 2.88 -6.71 -13.49
C ALA A 129 1.87 -6.92 -14.64
N GLY A 130 0.76 -7.59 -14.34
CA GLY A 130 -0.26 -7.94 -15.34
C GLY A 130 -1.14 -6.77 -15.75
N GLU A 131 -1.35 -5.80 -14.86
CA GLU A 131 -2.13 -4.60 -15.13
C GLU A 131 -1.54 -3.35 -14.50
N PHE A 132 -1.71 -2.23 -15.21
CA PHE A 132 -1.50 -0.87 -14.75
C PHE A 132 -2.84 -0.13 -14.86
N VAL A 133 -3.27 0.49 -13.76
CA VAL A 133 -4.58 1.12 -13.65
C VAL A 133 -4.42 2.49 -12.99
N ALA A 134 -4.95 3.54 -13.62
CA ALA A 134 -4.91 4.87 -13.01
C ALA A 134 -5.92 4.97 -11.89
N VAL A 135 -5.63 5.82 -10.92
CA VAL A 135 -6.61 6.24 -9.91
C VAL A 135 -7.34 7.47 -10.41
N SER A 136 -8.67 7.45 -10.30
CA SER A 136 -9.56 8.55 -10.68
C SER A 136 -10.01 9.39 -9.49
N GLU A 137 -10.01 8.82 -8.29
CA GLU A 137 -10.48 9.46 -7.07
C GLU A 137 -9.74 8.87 -5.86
N ILE A 138 -9.35 9.74 -4.93
CA ILE A 138 -8.68 9.38 -3.68
C ILE A 138 -9.60 9.82 -2.54
N THR A 139 -9.94 8.89 -1.65
CA THR A 139 -10.75 9.18 -0.46
C THR A 139 -9.93 8.85 0.79
N VAL A 140 -9.41 9.88 1.44
CA VAL A 140 -8.67 9.75 2.70
C VAL A 140 -9.63 9.77 3.88
N HIS A 141 -9.42 8.91 4.88
CA HIS A 141 -10.24 8.92 6.08
C HIS A 141 -10.14 10.28 6.81
N PRO A 142 -11.25 10.82 7.36
CA PRO A 142 -11.22 12.02 8.19
C PRO A 142 -10.23 11.87 9.37
N ALA A 143 -9.53 12.95 9.73
CA ALA A 143 -8.47 12.91 10.74
C ALA A 143 -7.37 11.86 10.43
N PRO A 144 -6.65 11.98 9.30
CA PRO A 144 -5.66 10.99 8.86
C PRO A 144 -4.47 10.85 9.82
N SER A 145 -4.22 11.83 10.69
CA SER A 145 -3.20 11.74 11.74
C SER A 145 -3.44 10.60 12.73
N ASP A 146 -4.71 10.24 12.94
CA ASP A 146 -5.12 9.18 13.87
C ASP A 146 -5.64 7.93 13.13
N ASN A 147 -5.87 8.03 11.82
CA ASN A 147 -6.51 7.02 11.00
C ASN A 147 -5.76 6.86 9.67
N ASP A 148 -4.74 6.00 9.66
CA ASP A 148 -3.89 5.79 8.50
C ASP A 148 -4.53 4.83 7.48
N ILE A 149 -5.59 5.29 6.80
CA ILE A 149 -6.32 4.54 5.78
C ILE A 149 -6.89 5.47 4.68
N ALA A 150 -6.78 5.03 3.43
CA ALA A 150 -7.38 5.68 2.28
C ALA A 150 -7.91 4.65 1.26
N LEU A 151 -8.87 5.08 0.45
CA LEU A 151 -9.43 4.37 -0.69
C LEU A 151 -8.96 5.02 -1.98
N LEU A 152 -8.59 4.17 -2.95
CA LEU A 152 -8.26 4.57 -4.31
C LEU A 152 -9.28 3.97 -5.25
N ARG A 153 -10.03 4.84 -5.93
CA ARG A 153 -10.97 4.42 -6.97
C ARG A 153 -10.26 4.33 -8.30
N LEU A 154 -10.17 3.11 -8.83
CA LEU A 154 -9.60 2.84 -10.14
C LEU A 154 -10.43 3.51 -11.24
N ASN A 155 -9.76 4.06 -12.26
CA ASN A 155 -10.41 4.72 -13.40
C ASN A 155 -11.15 3.74 -14.34
N ARG A 156 -10.91 2.44 -14.16
CA ARG A 156 -11.59 1.32 -14.81
C ARG A 156 -11.58 0.11 -13.89
N ALA A 157 -12.51 -0.83 -14.10
CA ALA A 157 -12.48 -2.11 -13.42
C ALA A 157 -11.16 -2.86 -13.69
N ALA A 158 -10.62 -3.49 -12.64
CA ALA A 158 -9.56 -4.50 -12.73
C ALA A 158 -10.08 -5.75 -13.47
N ARG A 159 -9.26 -6.41 -14.28
CA ARG A 159 -9.67 -7.61 -15.03
C ARG A 159 -9.58 -8.82 -14.12
N LEU A 160 -10.63 -8.99 -13.31
CA LEU A 160 -10.72 -10.09 -12.38
C LEU A 160 -10.75 -11.46 -13.09
N ASN A 161 -10.19 -12.47 -12.43
CA ASN A 161 -10.34 -13.86 -12.84
C ASN A 161 -11.79 -14.31 -12.63
N GLY A 162 -12.65 -14.16 -13.65
CA GLY A 162 -14.07 -14.49 -13.47
C GLY A 162 -14.83 -14.90 -14.73
N LYS A 163 -14.30 -14.65 -15.93
CA LYS A 163 -14.95 -15.14 -17.16
C LYS A 163 -14.44 -16.54 -17.47
N PHE A 164 -15.33 -17.46 -17.83
CA PHE A 164 -15.04 -18.86 -18.15
C PHE A 164 -13.83 -19.04 -19.10
N LEU A 165 -13.63 -18.09 -20.02
CA LEU A 165 -12.49 -18.07 -20.95
C LEU A 165 -11.15 -17.67 -20.30
N ASP A 166 -11.14 -16.87 -19.24
CA ASP A 166 -9.94 -16.45 -18.53
C ASP A 166 -9.41 -17.57 -17.62
N PHE A 167 -10.32 -18.39 -17.07
CA PHE A 167 -9.98 -19.64 -16.36
C PHE A 167 -9.22 -20.63 -17.27
N LEU A 168 -9.69 -20.79 -18.52
CA LEU A 168 -9.04 -21.68 -19.49
C LEU A 168 -7.68 -21.16 -19.99
N ARG A 169 -7.45 -19.84 -19.93
CA ARG A 169 -6.26 -19.20 -20.50
C ARG A 169 -5.23 -18.71 -19.47
N LYS A 170 -5.53 -18.80 -18.16
CA LYS A 170 -4.65 -18.36 -17.05
C LYS A 170 -4.07 -16.94 -17.27
N ILE A 171 -4.89 -16.01 -17.73
CA ILE A 171 -4.39 -14.73 -18.30
C ILE A 171 -3.94 -13.76 -17.19
N TYR A 172 -4.70 -13.68 -16.10
CA TYR A 172 -4.41 -12.82 -14.94
C TYR A 172 -4.56 -13.63 -13.65
N ASN A 173 -4.03 -13.13 -12.53
CA ASN A 173 -4.30 -13.66 -11.19
C ASN A 173 -4.79 -12.57 -10.24
N ILE A 174 -5.85 -11.86 -10.62
CA ILE A 174 -6.37 -10.71 -9.89
C ILE A 174 -7.72 -11.07 -9.26
N ARG A 175 -7.82 -10.92 -7.94
CA ARG A 175 -9.04 -11.14 -7.16
C ARG A 175 -9.03 -10.25 -5.92
N PRO A 176 -10.15 -9.62 -5.55
CA PRO A 176 -10.23 -8.86 -4.31
C PRO A 176 -10.02 -9.74 -3.08
N VAL A 177 -9.47 -9.17 -2.00
CA VAL A 177 -9.39 -9.82 -0.70
C VAL A 177 -10.77 -9.86 -0.07
N THR A 178 -11.03 -10.86 0.78
CA THR A 178 -12.22 -10.82 1.64
C THR A 178 -12.00 -9.82 2.78
N LEU A 179 -13.00 -8.98 3.07
CA LEU A 179 -13.03 -8.15 4.26
C LEU A 179 -13.69 -8.88 5.45
N PRO A 180 -13.34 -8.54 6.71
CA PRO A 180 -14.00 -9.08 7.88
C PRO A 180 -15.52 -8.86 7.82
N ASN A 181 -16.29 -9.86 8.21
CA ASN A 181 -17.74 -9.74 8.34
C ASN A 181 -18.13 -9.00 9.63
N ARG A 182 -19.41 -8.61 9.75
CA ARG A 182 -19.91 -7.86 10.92
C ARG A 182 -19.71 -8.59 12.25
N ARG A 183 -19.77 -9.93 12.25
CA ARG A 183 -19.54 -10.75 13.46
C ARG A 183 -18.09 -10.73 13.92
N GLN A 184 -17.15 -10.46 13.03
CA GLN A 184 -15.73 -10.34 13.34
C GLN A 184 -15.34 -8.94 13.83
N ARG A 185 -16.25 -7.96 13.87
CA ARG A 185 -15.96 -6.58 14.27
C ARG A 185 -15.25 -6.47 15.63
N THR A 186 -15.64 -7.31 16.59
CA THR A 186 -15.10 -7.29 17.96
C THR A 186 -13.97 -8.29 18.19
N MET A 187 -13.50 -8.97 17.13
CA MET A 187 -12.44 -9.96 17.25
C MET A 187 -11.08 -9.26 17.42
N THR A 188 -10.32 -9.72 18.43
CA THR A 188 -8.97 -9.17 18.68
C THR A 188 -7.91 -9.80 17.77
N PHE A 189 -8.15 -11.04 17.34
CA PHE A 189 -7.25 -11.92 16.60
C PHE A 189 -5.95 -12.28 17.34
N VAL A 190 -5.83 -11.97 18.64
CA VAL A 190 -4.60 -12.25 19.42
C VAL A 190 -4.21 -13.73 19.35
N ASN A 191 -2.91 -13.99 19.17
CA ASN A 191 -2.30 -15.29 18.94
C ASN A 191 -2.69 -15.97 17.62
N GLN A 192 -3.47 -15.34 16.75
CA GLN A 192 -3.72 -15.85 15.41
C GLN A 192 -2.51 -15.59 14.52
N LEU A 193 -2.16 -16.58 13.69
CA LEU A 193 -1.12 -16.43 12.69
C LEU A 193 -1.61 -15.49 11.59
N ALA A 194 -0.83 -14.45 11.31
CA ALA A 194 -1.12 -13.46 10.30
C ALA A 194 0.07 -13.31 9.35
N SER A 195 -0.23 -12.85 8.14
CA SER A 195 0.63 -12.82 6.98
C SER A 195 0.75 -11.38 6.50
N VAL A 196 1.98 -10.84 6.49
CA VAL A 196 2.27 -9.54 5.90
C VAL A 196 3.05 -9.73 4.62
N SER A 197 2.64 -9.02 3.57
CA SER A 197 3.30 -9.08 2.27
C SER A 197 3.54 -7.71 1.67
N GLY A 198 4.63 -7.58 0.92
CA GLY A 198 4.91 -6.40 0.12
C GLY A 198 6.24 -6.48 -0.62
N TRP A 199 6.62 -5.35 -1.20
CA TRP A 199 7.85 -5.17 -1.99
C TRP A 199 8.83 -4.22 -1.30
N GLY A 200 8.63 -3.96 0.00
CA GLY A 200 9.49 -3.14 0.84
C GLY A 200 10.90 -3.69 0.96
N ARG A 201 11.82 -2.82 1.42
CA ARG A 201 13.22 -3.20 1.63
C ARG A 201 13.33 -4.39 2.57
N THR A 202 14.28 -5.27 2.29
CA THR A 202 14.74 -6.23 3.27
C THR A 202 15.57 -5.48 4.31
N ALA A 203 15.30 -5.70 5.58
CA ALA A 203 15.96 -4.99 6.69
C ALA A 203 17.49 -5.18 6.78
N SER A 204 18.08 -5.92 5.84
CA SER A 204 19.51 -6.17 5.69
C SER A 204 20.29 -5.04 5.04
N ASN A 205 19.68 -4.21 4.20
CA ASN A 205 20.42 -3.22 3.42
C ASN A 205 19.55 -2.02 3.05
N THR A 206 19.94 -0.85 3.52
CA THR A 206 19.25 0.43 3.26
C THR A 206 19.38 0.89 1.80
N ASN A 207 20.33 0.35 1.04
CA ASN A 207 20.56 0.68 -0.38
C ASN A 207 19.84 -0.26 -1.36
N GLU A 208 18.93 -1.12 -0.88
CA GLU A 208 18.10 -1.90 -1.79
C GLU A 208 17.19 -0.99 -2.60
N ALA A 209 17.19 -1.22 -3.92
CA ALA A 209 16.25 -0.59 -4.83
C ALA A 209 14.83 -0.93 -4.38
N LEU A 210 13.99 0.10 -4.35
CA LEU A 210 12.59 -0.02 -3.95
C LEU A 210 11.71 0.38 -5.14
N PRO A 211 10.65 -0.37 -5.45
CA PRO A 211 10.28 -1.65 -4.85
C PRO A 211 11.27 -2.78 -5.17
N LEU A 212 11.36 -3.77 -4.27
CA LEU A 212 12.02 -5.03 -4.60
C LEU A 212 11.30 -5.69 -5.79
N ASN A 213 12.03 -6.38 -6.66
CA ASN A 213 11.40 -6.97 -7.84
C ASN A 213 10.36 -8.05 -7.49
N ASN A 214 10.59 -8.82 -6.42
CA ASN A 214 9.72 -9.93 -6.03
C ASN A 214 8.90 -9.58 -4.79
N LEU A 215 7.60 -9.84 -4.84
CA LEU A 215 6.71 -9.82 -3.68
C LEU A 215 7.18 -10.85 -2.65
N ARG A 216 7.22 -10.44 -1.39
CA ARG A 216 7.61 -11.30 -0.27
C ARG A 216 6.50 -11.40 0.74
N LEU A 217 6.49 -12.50 1.48
CA LEU A 217 5.55 -12.75 2.57
C LEU A 217 6.30 -13.20 3.82
N VAL A 218 5.92 -12.66 4.97
CA VAL A 218 6.32 -13.14 6.29
C VAL A 218 5.09 -13.47 7.14
N ARG A 219 5.24 -14.41 8.08
CA ARG A 219 4.16 -14.79 9.01
C ARG A 219 4.60 -14.57 10.44
N ASN A 220 3.74 -13.91 11.21
CA ASN A 220 3.93 -13.67 12.64
C ASN A 220 2.58 -13.78 13.36
N HIS A 221 2.60 -13.79 14.69
CA HIS A 221 1.37 -13.82 15.47
C HIS A 221 0.88 -12.41 15.78
N VAL A 222 -0.44 -12.22 15.75
CA VAL A 222 -1.07 -11.01 16.28
C VAL A 222 -0.83 -10.96 17.78
N MET A 223 -0.38 -9.81 18.28
CA MET A 223 -0.17 -9.55 19.69
C MET A 223 -1.22 -8.58 20.24
N SER A 224 -1.40 -8.57 21.56
CA SER A 224 -2.33 -7.63 22.21
C SER A 224 -1.85 -6.18 22.08
N ASN A 225 -2.80 -5.24 22.00
CA ASN A 225 -2.50 -3.81 21.98
C ASN A 225 -1.73 -3.37 23.23
N PHE A 226 -1.99 -3.99 24.39
CA PHE A 226 -1.22 -3.75 25.61
C PHE A 226 0.27 -4.07 25.42
N ASN A 227 0.60 -5.27 24.92
CA ASN A 227 1.99 -5.66 24.68
C ASN A 227 2.63 -4.80 23.57
N CYS A 228 1.85 -4.42 22.56
CA CYS A 228 2.31 -3.51 21.51
C CYS A 228 2.65 -2.13 22.08
N GLY A 229 1.80 -1.59 22.97
CA GLY A 229 2.01 -0.31 23.63
C GLY A 229 3.27 -0.22 24.50
N VAL A 230 3.80 -1.36 24.97
CA VAL A 230 5.13 -1.40 25.63
C VAL A 230 6.24 -1.00 24.65
N SER A 231 6.13 -1.39 23.37
CA SER A 231 7.08 -1.02 22.32
C SER A 231 6.82 0.36 21.73
N PHE A 232 5.58 0.85 21.84
CA PHE A 232 5.09 2.09 21.25
C PHE A 232 4.30 2.93 22.27
N PRO A 233 4.96 3.50 23.30
CA PRO A 233 4.26 4.21 24.37
C PRO A 233 3.42 5.37 23.84
N PHE A 234 2.16 5.43 24.26
CA PHE A 234 1.17 6.46 23.90
C PHE A 234 0.76 6.52 22.42
N GLN A 235 1.21 5.59 21.58
CA GLN A 235 0.89 5.57 20.14
C GLN A 235 -0.18 4.52 19.78
N ILE A 236 -0.37 3.50 20.63
CA ILE A 236 -1.30 2.40 20.34
C ILE A 236 -2.68 2.68 20.93
N SER A 237 -3.70 2.40 20.12
CA SER A 237 -5.12 2.52 20.44
C SER A 237 -5.91 1.38 19.77
N ASP A 238 -7.21 1.30 19.98
CA ASP A 238 -8.06 0.23 19.40
C ASP A 238 -8.09 0.25 17.86
N ARG A 239 -7.75 1.38 17.25
CA ARG A 239 -7.56 1.55 15.79
C ARG A 239 -6.37 0.77 15.23
N HIS A 240 -5.55 0.19 16.09
CA HIS A 240 -4.34 -0.53 15.72
C HIS A 240 -4.48 -2.02 15.98
N ILE A 241 -3.84 -2.80 15.11
CA ILE A 241 -3.54 -4.22 15.30
C ILE A 241 -2.04 -4.42 15.10
N CYS A 242 -1.41 -5.17 16.00
CA CYS A 242 0.03 -5.38 15.95
C CYS A 242 0.35 -6.86 15.77
N ILE A 243 1.46 -7.14 15.08
CA ILE A 243 2.06 -8.46 15.02
C ILE A 243 3.45 -8.44 15.65
N THR A 244 3.90 -9.59 16.13
CA THR A 244 5.30 -9.80 16.47
C THR A 244 6.20 -9.65 15.23
N GLY A 245 7.49 -9.44 15.43
CA GLY A 245 8.48 -9.31 14.33
C GLY A 245 9.57 -10.37 14.38
N ASP A 246 9.43 -11.39 15.22
CA ASP A 246 10.44 -12.42 15.49
C ASP A 246 10.80 -13.23 14.25
N SER A 247 9.87 -13.37 13.30
CA SER A 247 10.10 -14.06 12.03
C SER A 247 10.37 -13.11 10.87
N GLY A 248 10.66 -11.83 11.12
CA GLY A 248 10.77 -10.76 10.12
C GLY A 248 9.55 -9.83 10.15
N SER A 249 9.66 -8.64 9.56
CA SER A 249 8.62 -7.61 9.66
C SER A 249 8.49 -6.73 8.41
N ALA A 250 7.38 -6.01 8.29
CA ALA A 250 7.19 -5.01 7.24
C ALA A 250 8.15 -3.83 7.39
N CYS A 251 8.58 -3.28 6.26
CA CYS A 251 9.58 -2.22 6.22
C CYS A 251 9.21 -1.09 5.27
N ALA A 252 10.15 -0.16 5.07
CA ALA A 252 10.02 0.93 4.12
C ALA A 252 9.68 0.40 2.71
N GLY A 253 8.58 0.88 2.15
CA GLY A 253 7.98 0.44 0.89
C GLY A 253 6.80 -0.53 1.04
N ASP A 254 6.56 -1.08 2.23
CA ASP A 254 5.37 -1.92 2.50
C ASP A 254 4.16 -1.09 2.97
N GLU A 255 4.28 0.24 3.12
CA GLU A 255 3.22 1.12 3.64
C GLU A 255 1.91 0.92 2.87
N GLY A 256 0.79 0.75 3.59
CA GLY A 256 -0.51 0.43 3.00
C GLY A 256 -0.68 -1.03 2.55
N GLY A 257 0.36 -1.85 2.62
CA GLY A 257 0.32 -3.28 2.27
C GLY A 257 -0.52 -4.12 3.23
N PRO A 258 -0.99 -5.31 2.80
CA PRO A 258 -1.94 -6.12 3.55
C PRO A 258 -1.32 -6.85 4.75
N LEU A 259 -2.05 -6.85 5.86
CA LEU A 259 -1.98 -7.85 6.93
C LEU A 259 -3.22 -8.75 6.83
N THR A 260 -3.01 -10.02 6.50
CA THR A 260 -4.09 -10.99 6.29
C THR A 260 -4.00 -12.15 7.26
N THR A 261 -5.14 -12.79 7.53
CA THR A 261 -5.19 -14.06 8.25
C THR A 261 -6.19 -14.99 7.57
N VAL A 262 -6.24 -16.24 8.04
CA VAL A 262 -7.11 -17.29 7.51
C VAL A 262 -8.16 -17.62 8.55
N ASP A 263 -9.41 -17.67 8.14
CA ASP A 263 -10.48 -18.22 8.95
C ASP A 263 -10.36 -19.74 8.98
N LEU A 264 -10.27 -20.31 10.18
CA LEU A 264 -9.96 -21.74 10.35
C LEU A 264 -11.13 -22.66 9.98
N VAL A 265 -12.34 -22.12 9.79
CA VAL A 265 -13.53 -22.91 9.45
C VAL A 265 -13.74 -22.93 7.94
N THR A 266 -13.69 -21.77 7.31
CA THR A 266 -13.93 -21.58 5.87
C THR A 266 -12.66 -21.65 5.03
N GLU A 267 -11.49 -21.71 5.67
CA GLU A 267 -10.15 -21.63 5.04
C GLU A 267 -9.95 -20.36 4.19
N ARG A 268 -10.78 -19.35 4.42
CA ARG A 268 -10.78 -18.12 3.64
C ARG A 268 -9.74 -17.14 4.18
N THR A 269 -8.90 -16.62 3.29
CA THR A 269 -8.01 -15.50 3.60
C THR A 269 -8.78 -14.19 3.63
N PHE A 270 -8.63 -13.40 4.70
CA PHE A 270 -9.26 -12.10 4.86
C PHE A 270 -8.31 -11.06 5.46
N LEU A 271 -8.60 -9.79 5.18
CA LEU A 271 -7.77 -8.64 5.57
C LEU A 271 -8.09 -8.19 7.00
N ILE A 272 -7.08 -8.12 7.87
CA ILE A 272 -7.25 -7.64 9.26
C ILE A 272 -6.49 -6.34 9.53
N GLY A 273 -5.52 -5.97 8.68
CA GLY A 273 -4.82 -4.71 8.81
C GLY A 273 -4.15 -4.19 7.55
N LEU A 274 -3.72 -2.94 7.57
CA LEU A 274 -2.84 -2.31 6.59
C LEU A 274 -1.56 -1.86 7.28
N TYR A 275 -0.39 -2.17 6.74
CA TYR A 275 0.86 -1.71 7.36
C TYR A 275 0.92 -0.18 7.40
N SER A 276 1.19 0.35 8.59
CA SER A 276 1.22 1.78 8.85
C SER A 276 2.62 2.21 9.29
N PHE A 277 3.14 1.64 10.39
CA PHE A 277 4.45 2.00 10.90
C PHE A 277 5.15 0.91 11.71
N THR A 278 6.41 1.16 12.02
CA THR A 278 7.25 0.32 12.86
C THR A 278 8.09 1.18 13.81
N SER A 279 8.88 0.52 14.65
CA SER A 279 9.81 1.14 15.59
C SER A 279 10.77 2.09 14.88
N PHE A 280 11.12 3.19 15.56
CA PHE A 280 12.14 4.14 15.08
C PHE A 280 13.54 3.50 14.95
N LEU A 281 13.78 2.38 15.66
CA LEU A 281 14.98 1.54 15.51
C LEU A 281 14.98 0.64 14.27
N GLY A 282 14.11 0.91 13.30
CA GLY A 282 14.03 0.14 12.06
C GLY A 282 13.26 -1.19 12.16
N CYS A 283 13.04 -1.78 10.98
CA CYS A 283 12.29 -3.02 10.78
C CYS A 283 13.14 -4.30 10.98
N GLY A 284 14.47 -4.16 11.10
CA GLY A 284 15.41 -5.29 11.21
C GLY A 284 15.62 -5.84 12.63
N MET A 285 15.06 -5.17 13.62
CA MET A 285 15.28 -5.50 15.03
C MET A 285 14.34 -6.57 15.59
N GLY A 286 13.57 -7.23 14.72
CA GLY A 286 12.58 -8.24 15.12
C GLY A 286 11.45 -7.67 16.01
N ARG A 287 11.19 -6.36 15.91
CA ARG A 287 10.20 -5.66 16.72
C ARG A 287 8.81 -5.77 16.16
N ALA A 288 7.83 -5.52 17.02
CA ALA A 288 6.44 -5.46 16.63
C ALA A 288 6.22 -4.43 15.51
N THR A 289 5.31 -4.75 14.58
CA THR A 289 4.86 -3.82 13.54
C THR A 289 3.41 -3.45 13.77
N VAL A 290 3.07 -2.21 13.44
CA VAL A 290 1.76 -1.62 13.71
C VAL A 290 1.00 -1.45 12.41
N HIS A 291 -0.23 -1.93 12.41
CA HIS A 291 -1.12 -1.90 11.27
C HIS A 291 -2.44 -1.22 11.65
N THR A 292 -3.03 -0.50 10.70
CA THR A 292 -4.39 0.04 10.81
C THR A 292 -5.39 -1.11 10.89
N ARG A 293 -6.20 -1.20 11.94
CA ARG A 293 -7.15 -2.32 12.20
C ARG A 293 -8.39 -2.20 11.32
N ILE A 294 -8.54 -3.08 10.33
CA ILE A 294 -9.65 -3.02 9.36
C ILE A 294 -11.04 -3.13 9.99
N THR A 295 -11.20 -3.89 11.09
CA THR A 295 -12.50 -4.06 11.75
C THR A 295 -13.09 -2.75 12.29
N GLU A 296 -12.26 -1.73 12.56
CA GLU A 296 -12.72 -0.40 12.99
C GLU A 296 -13.26 0.45 11.83
N TYR A 297 -12.91 0.10 10.59
CA TYR A 297 -13.20 0.91 9.40
C TYR A 297 -14.22 0.27 8.46
N LEU A 298 -14.84 -0.86 8.82
CA LEU A 298 -15.82 -1.56 7.95
C LEU A 298 -16.97 -0.63 7.51
N ASP A 299 -17.52 0.16 8.42
CA ASP A 299 -18.59 1.13 8.12
C ASP A 299 -18.12 2.22 7.15
N TRP A 300 -16.90 2.72 7.35
CA TRP A 300 -16.32 3.75 6.48
C TRP A 300 -16.00 3.20 5.09
N ILE A 301 -15.47 1.97 5.01
CA ILE A 301 -15.18 1.30 3.74
C ILE A 301 -16.48 1.10 2.94
N GLU A 302 -17.53 0.58 3.57
CA GLU A 302 -18.84 0.36 2.92
C GLU A 302 -19.46 1.68 2.44
N ALA A 303 -19.34 2.75 3.23
CA ALA A 303 -19.90 4.06 2.88
C ALA A 303 -19.16 4.78 1.73
N ASN A 304 -17.92 4.39 1.42
CA ASN A 304 -17.06 5.10 0.45
C ASN A 304 -16.56 4.20 -0.69
N SER A 305 -17.06 2.97 -0.80
CA SER A 305 -16.72 2.03 -1.87
C SER A 305 -17.96 1.30 -2.40
N ASP A 306 -17.75 0.37 -3.33
CA ASP A 306 -18.79 -0.54 -3.84
C ASP A 306 -18.84 -1.88 -3.08
N VAL A 307 -18.07 -2.02 -1.99
CA VAL A 307 -18.04 -3.24 -1.18
C VAL A 307 -19.19 -3.26 -0.18
N VAL A 308 -19.86 -4.42 -0.08
CA VAL A 308 -20.88 -4.71 0.94
C VAL A 308 -20.29 -5.59 2.04
N ILE A 309 -20.43 -5.16 3.29
CA ILE A 309 -19.92 -5.89 4.45
C ILE A 309 -21.02 -6.81 4.99
N LEU A 310 -20.89 -8.10 4.68
CA LEU A 310 -21.85 -9.12 5.07
C LEU A 310 -21.83 -9.39 6.59
N ASP A 311 -22.95 -9.86 7.14
CA ASP A 311 -23.03 -10.35 8.53
C ASP A 311 -22.25 -11.65 8.73
N ASN A 312 -22.26 -12.50 7.70
CA ASN A 312 -21.47 -13.73 7.59
C ASN A 312 -21.12 -13.95 6.12
N TRP A 313 -20.01 -14.63 5.82
CA TRP A 313 -19.60 -14.85 4.42
C TRP A 313 -20.44 -15.92 3.70
N ASP A 314 -21.13 -16.77 4.46
CA ASP A 314 -21.95 -17.87 3.93
C ASP A 314 -23.46 -17.52 3.85
N ALA A 315 -23.81 -16.24 4.02
CA ALA A 315 -25.18 -15.74 3.99
C ALA A 315 -25.65 -15.40 2.57
#